data_AF-A0A170Y1E4-F1
#
_entry.id   AF-A0A170Y1E4-F1
#
_cell.length_a   1.000
_cell.length_b   1.000
_cell.length_c   1.000
_cell.angle_alpha   90.00
_cell.angle_beta   90.00
_cell.angle_gamma   90.00
#
_symmetry.space_group_name_H-M   'P 1'
#
loop_
_entity.id
_entity.type
_entity.pdbx_description
1 polymer ?
#
loop_
_entity_poly.entity_id
_entity_poly.type
_entity_poly.pdbx_seq_one_letter_code
_entity_poly.pdbx_strand_id
1 'polypeptide(L)'
;DKMVFGNFEVIYEWHKDVFLKALEQCIGEPGSLGALFKRSERKLFMYVVYCQNKPVSEYIVSEYDSYFEELRQKLGHKLQLCDLLIKPVQRIMKYQLLLRDLYKYTERAGLTYETETLRQALVVMQFVPKAANDMMDVGRLQGFDGKITAQGKLLKHGPLICSEGTSTSNM
;
A
#
# COMPACT_ATOMS: atom_id res chain seq x y z
N ASP A 1 16.63 -13.46 3.48
CA ASP A 1 15.86 -12.21 3.29
C ASP A 1 15.81 -11.77 1.84
N LYS A 2 14.63 -11.41 1.31
CA LYS A 2 14.45 -10.85 -0.04
C LYS A 2 14.48 -9.31 0.02
N MET A 3 15.66 -8.71 0.23
CA MET A 3 15.78 -7.27 0.58
C MET A 3 15.49 -6.30 -0.59
N VAL A 4 15.95 -6.58 -1.80
CA VAL A 4 15.77 -5.67 -2.96
C VAL A 4 14.32 -5.63 -3.44
N PHE A 5 13.70 -6.79 -3.62
CA PHE A 5 12.36 -6.88 -4.21
C PHE A 5 11.24 -6.92 -3.16
N GLY A 6 11.55 -7.12 -1.88
CA GLY A 6 10.53 -7.26 -0.83
C GLY A 6 9.51 -8.34 -1.19
N ASN A 7 8.23 -7.98 -1.19
CA ASN A 7 7.10 -8.82 -1.61
C ASN A 7 6.56 -8.48 -3.02
N PHE A 8 7.39 -7.91 -3.92
CA PHE A 8 6.95 -7.54 -5.28
C PHE A 8 6.30 -8.68 -6.05
N GLU A 9 6.86 -9.89 -5.93
CA GLU A 9 6.35 -11.11 -6.57
C GLU A 9 4.89 -11.40 -6.16
N VAL A 10 4.59 -11.27 -4.87
CA VAL A 10 3.23 -11.45 -4.32
C VAL A 10 2.26 -10.42 -4.92
N ILE A 11 2.71 -9.16 -5.08
CA ILE A 11 1.90 -8.11 -5.71
C ILE A 11 1.64 -8.48 -7.17
N TYR A 12 2.68 -8.84 -7.91
CA TYR A 12 2.59 -9.19 -9.32
C TYR A 12 1.62 -10.35 -9.57
N GLU A 13 1.78 -11.47 -8.84
CA GLU A 13 0.95 -12.67 -9.00
C GLU A 13 -0.52 -12.36 -8.70
N TRP A 14 -0.81 -11.68 -7.59
CA TRP A 14 -2.19 -11.33 -7.26
C TRP A 14 -2.83 -10.42 -8.32
N HIS A 15 -2.08 -9.43 -8.82
CA HIS A 15 -2.57 -8.56 -9.88
C HIS A 15 -2.85 -9.32 -11.17
N LYS A 16 -1.89 -10.15 -11.62
CA LYS A 16 -1.99 -10.93 -12.85
C LYS A 16 -3.12 -11.95 -12.80
N ASP A 17 -3.18 -12.73 -11.73
CA ASP A 17 -4.02 -13.92 -11.69
C ASP A 17 -5.43 -13.65 -11.18
N VAL A 18 -5.61 -12.59 -10.39
CA VAL A 18 -6.88 -12.27 -9.72
C VAL A 18 -7.39 -10.87 -10.07
N PHE A 19 -6.65 -9.81 -9.73
CA PHE A 19 -7.22 -8.47 -9.71
C PHE A 19 -7.45 -7.89 -11.12
N LEU A 20 -6.55 -8.14 -12.07
CA LEU A 20 -6.70 -7.70 -13.46
C LEU A 20 -7.96 -8.29 -14.09
N LYS A 21 -8.14 -9.61 -13.99
CA LYS A 21 -9.31 -10.31 -14.53
C LYS A 21 -10.61 -9.79 -13.93
N ALA A 22 -10.60 -9.51 -12.63
CA ALA A 22 -11.76 -8.94 -11.96
C ALA A 22 -12.05 -7.49 -12.40
N LEU A 23 -11.02 -6.68 -12.67
CA LEU A 23 -11.18 -5.33 -13.24
C LEU A 23 -11.73 -5.37 -14.67
N GLU A 24 -11.28 -6.33 -15.49
CA GLU A 24 -11.79 -6.53 -16.85
C GLU A 24 -13.28 -6.88 -16.84
N GLN A 25 -13.75 -7.67 -15.87
CA GLN A 25 -15.17 -7.96 -15.69
C GLN A 25 -16.00 -6.70 -15.37
N CYS A 26 -15.44 -5.75 -14.61
CA CYS A 26 -16.10 -4.48 -14.31
C CYS A 26 -16.32 -3.61 -15.56
N ILE A 27 -15.72 -3.91 -16.71
CA ILE A 27 -16.02 -3.20 -17.97
C ILE A 27 -17.45 -3.51 -18.42
N GLY A 28 -17.90 -4.76 -18.27
CA GLY A 28 -19.27 -5.18 -18.58
C GLY A 28 -20.28 -4.81 -17.49
N GLU A 29 -19.83 -4.75 -16.22
CA GLU A 29 -20.65 -4.38 -15.07
C GLU A 29 -19.94 -3.33 -14.19
N PRO A 30 -19.98 -2.03 -14.57
CA PRO A 30 -19.24 -0.98 -13.86
C PRO A 30 -19.63 -0.81 -12.39
N GLY A 31 -20.89 -1.10 -12.03
CA GLY A 31 -21.37 -1.00 -10.64
C GLY A 31 -20.67 -1.96 -9.67
N SER A 32 -20.05 -3.04 -10.17
CA SER A 32 -19.32 -4.01 -9.35
C SER A 32 -17.95 -3.50 -8.87
N LEU A 33 -17.44 -2.39 -9.43
CA LEU A 33 -16.09 -1.90 -9.17
C LEU A 33 -15.86 -1.52 -7.70
N GLY A 34 -16.80 -0.79 -7.09
CA GLY A 34 -16.69 -0.40 -5.68
C GLY A 34 -16.59 -1.61 -4.75
N ALA A 35 -17.46 -2.61 -4.97
CA ALA A 35 -17.46 -3.86 -4.23
C ALA A 35 -16.16 -4.66 -4.42
N LEU A 36 -15.57 -4.65 -5.64
CA LEU A 36 -14.29 -5.30 -5.92
C LEU A 36 -13.15 -4.74 -5.06
N PHE A 37 -13.02 -3.42 -4.95
CA PHE A 37 -12.00 -2.82 -4.09
C PHE A 37 -12.27 -3.12 -2.61
N LYS A 38 -13.53 -3.09 -2.18
CA LYS A 38 -13.88 -3.38 -0.78
C LYS A 38 -13.54 -4.81 -0.38
N ARG A 39 -13.92 -5.82 -1.17
CA ARG A 39 -13.57 -7.22 -0.88
C ARG A 39 -12.07 -7.50 -0.95
N SER A 40 -11.34 -6.71 -1.73
CA SER A 40 -9.89 -6.83 -1.92
C SER A 40 -9.07 -6.14 -0.83
N GLU A 41 -9.71 -5.43 0.12
CA GLU A 41 -9.05 -4.64 1.17
C GLU A 41 -7.90 -5.41 1.82
N ARG A 42 -8.15 -6.62 2.34
CA ARG A 42 -7.14 -7.43 3.02
C ARG A 42 -5.95 -7.78 2.13
N LYS A 43 -6.16 -8.02 0.83
CA LYS A 43 -5.08 -8.31 -0.11
C LYS A 43 -4.26 -7.06 -0.43
N LEU A 44 -4.91 -5.90 -0.56
CA LEU A 44 -4.27 -4.62 -0.80
C LEU A 44 -3.33 -4.17 0.34
N PHE A 45 -3.45 -4.73 1.55
CA PHE A 45 -2.47 -4.51 2.62
C PHE A 45 -1.04 -4.98 2.28
N MET A 46 -0.86 -5.84 1.27
CA MET A 46 0.48 -6.20 0.79
C MET A 46 1.30 -4.99 0.34
N TYR A 47 0.65 -3.88 -0.06
CA TYR A 47 1.32 -2.62 -0.39
C TYR A 47 1.97 -1.95 0.84
N VAL A 48 1.43 -2.14 2.05
CA VAL A 48 2.03 -1.62 3.29
C VAL A 48 3.39 -2.27 3.50
N VAL A 49 3.46 -3.59 3.36
CA VAL A 49 4.70 -4.38 3.48
C VAL A 49 5.73 -3.93 2.42
N TYR A 50 5.28 -3.72 1.19
CA TYR A 50 6.16 -3.26 0.11
C TYR A 50 6.74 -1.89 0.39
N CYS A 51 5.88 -0.94 0.79
CA CYS A 51 6.29 0.43 1.09
C CYS A 51 7.25 0.49 2.28
N GLN A 52 7.05 -0.32 3.33
CA GLN A 52 8.01 -0.41 4.45
C GLN A 52 9.39 -0.86 3.99
N ASN A 53 9.48 -1.79 3.04
CA ASN A 53 10.75 -2.28 2.51
C ASN A 53 11.40 -1.32 1.49
N LYS A 54 10.64 -0.35 0.94
CA LYS A 54 11.09 0.49 -0.17
C LYS A 54 12.38 1.28 0.14
N PRO A 55 12.59 1.88 1.32
CA PRO A 55 13.84 2.57 1.64
C PRO A 55 15.07 1.64 1.63
N VAL A 56 14.92 0.40 2.13
CA VAL A 56 15.99 -0.62 2.11
C VAL A 56 16.30 -1.03 0.67
N SER A 57 15.26 -1.25 -0.13
CA SER A 57 15.39 -1.53 -1.56
C SER A 57 16.13 -0.42 -2.31
N GLU A 58 15.76 0.85 -2.08
CA GLU A 58 16.40 2.01 -2.70
C GLU A 58 17.88 2.10 -2.36
N TYR A 59 18.24 1.95 -1.08
CA TYR A 59 19.62 1.96 -0.63
C TYR A 59 20.45 0.86 -1.31
N ILE A 60 19.97 -0.38 -1.34
CA ILE A 60 20.71 -1.47 -1.98
C ILE A 60 20.81 -1.24 -3.50
N VAL A 61 19.74 -0.79 -4.16
CA VAL A 61 19.81 -0.54 -5.61
C VAL A 61 20.81 0.56 -5.95
N SER A 62 20.94 1.61 -5.13
CA SER A 62 21.93 2.66 -5.35
C SER A 62 23.37 2.18 -5.14
N GLU A 63 23.62 1.33 -4.14
CA GLU A 63 24.97 0.81 -3.87
C GLU A 63 25.48 -0.15 -4.97
N TYR A 64 24.57 -0.81 -5.69
CA TYR A 64 24.90 -1.80 -6.72
C TYR A 64 24.41 -1.37 -8.12
N ASP A 65 24.38 -0.06 -8.40
CA ASP A 65 23.85 0.50 -9.64
C ASP A 65 24.48 -0.11 -10.90
N SER A 66 25.82 -0.27 -10.94
CA SER A 66 26.52 -0.84 -12.09
C SER A 66 26.06 -2.26 -12.44
N TYR A 67 25.81 -3.10 -11.43
CA TYR A 67 25.29 -4.45 -11.64
C TYR A 67 23.88 -4.44 -12.25
N PHE A 68 23.01 -3.56 -11.75
CA PHE A 68 21.64 -3.46 -12.26
C PHE A 68 21.57 -2.81 -13.64
N GLU A 69 22.51 -1.92 -13.97
CA GLU A 69 22.64 -1.32 -15.30
C GLU A 69 23.08 -2.36 -16.35
N GLU A 70 24.04 -3.24 -16.04
CA GLU A 70 24.42 -4.36 -16.91
C GLU A 70 23.22 -5.31 -17.17
N LEU A 71 22.47 -5.64 -16.11
CA LEU A 71 21.25 -6.45 -16.26
C LEU A 71 20.19 -5.74 -17.11
N ARG A 72 19.99 -4.43 -16.93
CA ARG A 72 19.04 -3.64 -17.74
C ARG A 72 19.39 -3.72 -19.23
N GLN A 73 20.66 -3.57 -19.57
CA GLN A 73 21.14 -3.66 -20.95
C GLN A 73 20.96 -5.08 -21.51
N LYS A 74 21.36 -6.10 -20.76
CA LYS A 74 21.21 -7.51 -21.17
C LYS A 74 19.76 -7.90 -21.43
N LEU A 75 18.82 -7.37 -20.64
CA LEU A 75 17.38 -7.61 -20.79
C LEU A 75 16.71 -6.65 -21.80
N GLY A 76 17.43 -5.66 -22.33
CA GLY A 76 16.89 -4.68 -23.29
C GLY A 76 15.84 -3.74 -22.69
N HIS A 77 15.87 -3.52 -21.37
CA HIS A 77 14.88 -2.65 -20.71
C HIS A 77 15.22 -1.17 -20.90
N LYS A 78 14.20 -0.38 -21.28
CA LYS A 78 14.33 1.09 -21.36
C LYS A 78 14.40 1.76 -20.00
N LEU A 79 13.67 1.23 -19.02
CA LEU A 79 13.56 1.78 -17.67
C LEU A 79 14.64 1.17 -16.76
N GLN A 80 15.16 1.96 -15.82
CA GLN A 80 16.05 1.47 -14.78
C GLN A 80 15.28 0.65 -13.75
N LEU A 81 16.01 -0.12 -12.92
CA LEU A 81 15.36 -0.94 -11.90
C LEU A 81 14.56 -0.08 -10.89
N CYS A 82 15.09 1.08 -10.50
CA CYS A 82 14.40 2.02 -9.60
C CYS A 82 13.04 2.48 -10.17
N ASP A 83 12.95 2.75 -11.48
CA ASP A 83 11.72 3.13 -12.19
C ASP A 83 10.67 2.01 -12.22
N LEU A 84 11.12 0.75 -12.14
CA LEU A 84 10.24 -0.41 -12.05
C LEU A 84 9.76 -0.63 -10.62
N LEU A 85 10.65 -0.50 -9.64
CA LEU A 85 10.35 -0.72 -8.23
C LEU A 85 9.49 0.40 -7.61
N ILE A 86 9.42 1.59 -8.21
CA ILE A 86 8.48 2.63 -7.74
C ILE A 86 7.02 2.37 -8.20
N LYS A 87 6.80 1.47 -9.16
CA LYS A 87 5.47 1.24 -9.76
C LYS A 87 4.40 0.83 -8.75
N PRO A 88 4.64 -0.07 -7.77
CA PRO A 88 3.62 -0.40 -6.78
C PRO A 88 3.21 0.81 -5.92
N VAL A 89 4.17 1.63 -5.49
CA VAL A 89 3.90 2.85 -4.71
C VAL A 89 3.04 3.82 -5.55
N GLN A 90 3.38 4.02 -6.81
CA GLN A 90 2.60 4.86 -7.72
C GLN A 90 1.20 4.28 -7.96
N ARG A 91 1.08 2.95 -8.10
CA ARG A 91 -0.17 2.27 -8.43
C ARG A 91 -1.21 2.41 -7.32
N ILE A 92 -0.80 2.23 -6.05
CA ILE A 92 -1.74 2.34 -4.93
C ILE A 92 -2.28 3.77 -4.78
N MET A 93 -1.42 4.78 -5.00
CA MET A 93 -1.86 6.19 -5.04
C MET A 93 -2.78 6.45 -6.23
N LYS A 94 -2.50 5.86 -7.39
CA LYS A 94 -3.31 6.06 -8.59
C LYS A 94 -4.73 5.51 -8.44
N TYR A 95 -4.91 4.38 -7.75
CA TYR A 95 -6.26 3.85 -7.47
C TYR A 95 -7.13 4.84 -6.70
N GLN A 96 -6.57 5.50 -5.69
CA GLN A 96 -7.28 6.54 -4.93
C GLN A 96 -7.75 7.69 -5.84
N LEU A 97 -6.87 8.17 -6.73
CA LEU A 97 -7.21 9.27 -7.64
C LEU A 97 -8.32 8.89 -8.61
N LEU A 98 -8.18 7.72 -9.25
CA LEU A 98 -9.15 7.22 -10.24
C LEU A 98 -10.52 6.95 -9.62
N LEU A 99 -10.58 6.30 -8.45
CA LEU A 99 -11.84 6.05 -7.75
C LEU A 99 -12.51 7.34 -7.30
N ARG A 100 -11.74 8.39 -6.99
CA ARG A 100 -12.30 9.68 -6.57
C ARG A 100 -12.97 10.38 -7.73
N ASP A 101 -12.35 10.33 -8.90
CA ASP A 101 -12.93 10.87 -10.12
C ASP A 101 -14.21 10.10 -10.50
N LEU A 102 -14.16 8.76 -10.45
CA LEU A 102 -15.33 7.92 -10.69
C LEU A 102 -16.48 8.24 -9.72
N TYR A 103 -16.21 8.28 -8.40
CA TYR A 103 -17.20 8.66 -7.39
C TYR A 103 -17.89 9.98 -7.73
N LYS A 104 -17.11 11.01 -8.10
CA LYS A 104 -17.64 12.34 -8.43
C LYS A 104 -18.58 12.31 -9.64
N TYR A 105 -18.26 11.53 -10.67
CA TYR A 105 -19.13 11.39 -11.85
C TYR A 105 -20.37 10.55 -11.56
N THR A 106 -20.23 9.46 -10.79
CA THR A 106 -21.33 8.58 -10.39
C THR A 106 -22.34 9.31 -9.49
N GLU A 107 -21.86 10.13 -8.55
CA GLU A 107 -22.71 10.95 -7.67
C GLU A 107 -23.53 11.96 -8.49
N ARG A 108 -22.90 12.65 -9.44
CA ARG A 108 -23.57 13.59 -10.35
C ARG A 108 -24.60 12.93 -11.26
N ALA A 109 -24.42 11.65 -11.57
CA ALA A 109 -25.35 10.86 -12.37
C ALA A 109 -26.55 10.34 -11.55
N GLY A 110 -26.60 10.56 -10.24
CA GLY A 110 -27.70 10.11 -9.38
C GLY A 110 -27.70 8.60 -9.10
N LEU A 111 -26.59 7.91 -9.38
CA LEU A 111 -26.43 6.46 -9.18
C LEU A 111 -26.10 6.16 -7.71
N THR A 112 -27.12 6.16 -6.86
CA THR A 112 -26.97 6.14 -5.39
C THR A 112 -26.27 4.89 -4.85
N TYR A 113 -26.60 3.71 -5.37
CA TYR A 113 -26.00 2.45 -4.94
C TYR A 113 -24.50 2.40 -5.26
N GLU A 114 -24.15 2.67 -6.52
CA GLU A 114 -22.77 2.68 -6.99
C GLU A 114 -21.94 3.74 -6.27
N THR A 115 -22.52 4.93 -6.03
CA THR A 115 -21.88 6.00 -5.26
C THR A 115 -21.48 5.52 -3.86
N GLU A 116 -22.36 4.82 -3.14
CA GLU A 116 -22.04 4.30 -1.81
C GLU A 116 -20.95 3.23 -1.85
N THR A 117 -21.00 2.30 -2.82
CA THR A 117 -19.94 1.29 -2.95
C THR A 117 -18.58 1.90 -3.29
N LEU A 118 -18.55 2.93 -4.16
CA LEU A 118 -17.34 3.69 -4.50
C LEU A 118 -16.83 4.49 -3.28
N ARG A 119 -17.72 5.05 -2.45
CA ARG A 119 -17.35 5.70 -1.20
C ARG A 119 -16.60 4.74 -0.27
N GLN A 120 -17.09 3.52 -0.11
CA GLN A 120 -16.44 2.50 0.72
C GLN A 120 -15.10 2.07 0.14
N ALA A 121 -15.00 1.91 -1.19
CA ALA A 121 -13.74 1.63 -1.88
C ALA A 121 -12.71 2.75 -1.68
N LEU A 122 -13.16 4.02 -1.72
CA LEU A 122 -12.32 5.18 -1.47
C LEU A 122 -11.75 5.21 -0.06
N VAL A 123 -12.55 4.86 0.96
CA VAL A 123 -12.06 4.73 2.34
C VAL A 123 -10.91 3.71 2.40
N VAL A 124 -11.03 2.57 1.71
CA VAL A 124 -9.95 1.57 1.64
C VAL A 124 -8.71 2.15 0.95
N MET A 125 -8.87 2.82 -0.19
CA MET A 125 -7.74 3.41 -0.94
C MET A 125 -7.11 4.63 -0.29
N GLN A 126 -7.79 5.30 0.65
CA GLN A 126 -7.19 6.31 1.52
C GLN A 126 -6.45 5.67 2.69
N PHE A 127 -6.99 4.58 3.23
CA PHE A 127 -6.41 3.90 4.38
C PHE A 127 -5.08 3.20 4.05
N VAL A 128 -4.97 2.50 2.93
CA VAL A 128 -3.77 1.71 2.60
C VAL A 128 -2.50 2.56 2.49
N PRO A 129 -2.48 3.69 1.75
CA PRO A 129 -1.31 4.57 1.71
C PRO A 129 -0.99 5.19 3.07
N LYS A 130 -2.02 5.56 3.85
CA LYS A 130 -1.82 6.07 5.21
C LYS A 130 -1.17 5.01 6.10
N ALA A 131 -1.68 3.80 6.11
CA ALA A 131 -1.11 2.69 6.88
C ALA A 131 0.34 2.38 6.44
N ALA A 132 0.65 2.52 5.15
CA ALA A 132 2.03 2.40 4.67
C ALA A 132 2.93 3.48 5.28
N ASN A 133 2.48 4.73 5.31
CA ASN A 133 3.21 5.84 5.94
C ASN A 133 3.37 5.63 7.46
N ASP A 134 2.29 5.32 8.17
CA ASP A 134 2.31 5.11 9.62
C ASP A 134 3.24 3.94 9.99
N MET A 135 3.26 2.89 9.17
CA MET A 135 4.13 1.73 9.37
C MET A 135 5.61 2.01 9.01
N MET A 136 5.91 3.03 8.21
CA MET A 136 7.29 3.51 8.05
C MET A 136 7.80 4.14 9.35
N ASP A 137 6.97 4.94 10.04
CA ASP A 137 7.33 5.53 11.33
C ASP A 137 7.51 4.46 12.40
N VAL A 138 6.61 3.48 12.45
CA VAL A 138 6.74 2.32 13.34
C VAL A 138 8.02 1.51 13.06
N GLY A 139 8.44 1.40 11.80
CA GLY A 139 9.69 0.74 11.43
C GLY A 139 10.95 1.41 11.99
N ARG A 140 10.87 2.68 12.42
CA ARG A 140 11.96 3.41 13.08
C ARG A 140 12.01 3.17 14.59
N LEU A 141 11.02 2.48 15.17
CA LEU A 141 11.01 2.16 16.59
C LEU A 141 12.17 1.23 16.94
N GLN A 142 13.06 1.69 17.81
CA GLN A 142 14.19 0.92 18.31
C GLN A 142 13.92 0.42 19.73
N GLY A 143 14.55 -0.71 20.11
CA GLY A 143 14.47 -1.24 21.47
C GLY A 143 13.19 -2.00 21.81
N PHE A 144 12.31 -2.28 20.84
CA PHE A 144 11.16 -3.15 21.04
C PHE A 144 11.55 -4.63 20.94
N ASP A 145 11.29 -5.40 22.00
CA ASP A 145 11.55 -6.84 22.02
C ASP A 145 10.36 -7.61 21.40
N GLY A 146 10.45 -7.87 20.09
CA GLY A 146 9.47 -8.65 19.35
C GLY A 146 9.28 -8.22 17.89
N LYS A 147 8.40 -8.92 17.17
CA LYS A 147 8.01 -8.55 15.80
C LYS A 147 6.83 -7.58 15.85
N ILE A 148 7.06 -6.32 15.48
CA ILE A 148 5.98 -5.31 15.45
C ILE A 148 4.86 -5.73 14.48
N THR A 149 5.21 -6.34 13.36
CA THR A 149 4.23 -6.85 12.38
C THR A 149 3.33 -7.96 12.93
N ALA A 150 3.70 -8.61 14.04
CA ALA A 150 2.87 -9.61 14.70
C ALA A 150 1.80 -9.01 15.64
N GLN A 151 1.85 -7.70 15.92
CA GLN A 151 0.91 -7.02 16.82
C GLN A 151 -0.45 -6.68 16.16
N GLY A 152 -0.65 -7.10 14.92
CA GLY A 152 -1.88 -6.84 14.17
C GLY A 152 -1.93 -5.44 13.56
N LYS A 153 -3.14 -4.92 13.34
CA LYS A 153 -3.36 -3.65 12.65
C LYS A 153 -3.06 -2.47 13.58
N LEU A 154 -2.15 -1.58 13.18
CA LEU A 154 -1.96 -0.29 13.82
C LEU A 154 -3.27 0.52 13.76
N LEU A 155 -3.78 0.90 14.93
CA LEU A 155 -5.06 1.62 15.03
C LEU A 155 -4.86 3.14 15.08
N LYS A 156 -3.87 3.62 15.84
CA LYS A 156 -3.56 5.04 16.03
C LYS A 156 -2.07 5.23 16.29
N HIS A 157 -1.53 6.38 15.89
CA HIS A 157 -0.19 6.85 16.20
C HIS A 157 -0.21 8.39 16.29
N GLY A 158 0.68 8.97 17.10
CA GLY A 158 0.78 10.42 17.27
C GLY A 158 1.53 10.82 18.55
N PRO A 159 1.98 12.08 18.66
CA PRO A 159 2.65 12.57 19.85
C PRO A 159 1.66 12.70 21.02
N LEU A 160 2.09 12.31 22.22
CA LEU A 160 1.38 12.50 23.48
C LEU A 160 2.36 13.03 24.53
N ILE A 161 1.86 13.90 25.42
CA ILE A 161 2.59 14.29 26.63
C ILE A 161 2.19 13.29 27.72
N CYS A 162 3.17 12.54 28.22
CA CYS A 162 2.96 11.53 29.26
C CYS A 162 3.48 12.05 30.60
N SER A 163 2.70 11.86 31.66
CA SER A 163 3.14 12.00 33.05
C SER A 163 2.84 10.72 33.82
N GLU A 164 3.76 10.30 34.68
CA GLU A 164 3.51 9.21 35.60
C GLU A 164 2.77 9.75 36.82
N GLY A 165 1.64 9.13 37.18
CA GLY A 165 0.92 9.49 38.39
C GLY A 165 1.73 9.09 39.62
N THR A 166 2.15 10.04 40.44
CA THR A 166 2.67 9.76 41.77
C THR A 166 1.53 9.18 42.61
N SER A 167 1.51 7.85 42.73
CA SER A 167 0.69 7.20 43.74
C SER A 167 1.28 7.57 45.10
N THR A 168 0.72 8.58 45.78
CA THR A 168 1.00 8.82 47.20
C THR A 168 0.42 7.66 48.00
N SER A 169 1.19 6.58 48.11
CA SER A 169 1.01 5.60 49.17
C SER A 169 1.43 6.27 50.47
N ASN A 170 0.45 6.90 51.15
CA ASN A 170 0.57 7.34 52.52
C ASN A 170 0.89 6.12 53.40
N MET A 171 2.08 6.10 54.00
CA MET A 171 2.36 5.41 55.26
C MET A 171 2.71 6.47 56.30
#